data_AF-A0A416SJN5-F1
#
_entry.id   AF-A0A416SJN5-F1
#
_cell.length_a   1.000
_cell.length_b   1.000
_cell.length_c   1.000
_cell.angle_alpha   90.00
_cell.angle_beta   90.00
_cell.angle_gamma   90.00
#
_symmetry.space_group_name_H-M   'P 1'
#
loop_
_entity.id
_entity.type
_entity.pdbx_description
1 polymer ?
#
loop_
_entity_poly.entity_id
_entity_poly.type
_entity_poly.pdbx_seq_one_letter_code
_entity_poly.pdbx_strand_id
1 'polypeptide(L)'
;MSESVTKIGEWAFSECKGNEEIVISGKIETIGNGAFAGTRELKRIEIGDGVKIIGDNVFENCEKLEEVSLPDTIETIGANAFQNDKKLTGLKLP
;
A
#
# COMPACT_ATOMS: atom_id res chain seq x y z
N MET A 1 -9.64 -10.45 -3.24
CA MET A 1 -8.79 -10.79 -4.41
C MET A 1 -8.72 -12.32 -4.53
N SER A 2 -8.30 -12.90 -5.67
CA SER A 2 -8.25 -14.36 -5.85
C SER A 2 -7.21 -15.00 -4.91
N GLU A 3 -7.52 -16.17 -4.34
CA GLU A 3 -6.68 -16.97 -3.43
C GLU A 3 -5.36 -17.47 -4.05
N SER A 4 -5.17 -17.26 -5.36
CA SER A 4 -3.96 -17.62 -6.11
C SER A 4 -3.01 -16.45 -6.35
N VAL A 5 -3.43 -15.20 -6.10
CA VAL A 5 -2.60 -14.03 -6.37
C VAL A 5 -1.64 -13.83 -5.21
N THR A 6 -0.34 -13.88 -5.51
CA THR A 6 0.73 -13.69 -4.52
C THR A 6 1.44 -12.34 -4.63
N LYS A 7 1.18 -11.58 -5.69
CA LYS A 7 1.85 -10.30 -5.94
C LYS A 7 0.91 -9.29 -6.55
N ILE A 8 0.97 -8.06 -6.05
CA ILE A 8 0.48 -6.88 -6.75
C ILE A 8 1.61 -6.36 -7.64
N GLY A 9 1.33 -6.22 -8.93
CA GLY A 9 2.32 -5.78 -9.92
C GLY A 9 2.80 -4.36 -9.68
N GLU A 10 3.96 -4.03 -10.25
CA GLU A 10 4.47 -2.67 -10.28
C GLU A 10 3.45 -1.74 -10.97
N TRP A 11 3.19 -0.58 -10.38
CA TRP A 11 2.25 0.43 -10.87
C TRP A 11 0.80 -0.06 -11.13
N ALA A 12 0.41 -1.23 -10.62
CA ALA A 12 -0.84 -1.90 -10.99
C ALA A 12 -2.11 -1.07 -10.72
N PHE A 13 -2.10 -0.27 -9.65
CA PHE A 13 -3.18 0.64 -9.25
C PHE A 13 -2.70 2.09 -9.15
N SER A 14 -1.62 2.43 -9.86
CA SER A 14 -1.10 3.80 -9.89
C SER A 14 -2.15 4.75 -10.47
N GLU A 15 -2.32 5.91 -9.83
CA GLU A 15 -3.27 6.95 -10.20
C GLU A 15 -4.73 6.48 -10.29
N CYS A 16 -5.07 5.34 -9.65
CA CYS A 16 -6.44 4.88 -9.60
C CYS A 16 -7.33 5.93 -8.90
N LYS A 17 -8.51 6.16 -9.48
CA LYS A 17 -9.48 7.13 -8.99
C LYS A 17 -10.69 6.38 -8.43
N GLY A 18 -11.16 6.79 -7.26
CA GLY A 18 -12.47 6.37 -6.73
C GLY A 18 -12.44 5.40 -5.54
N ASN A 19 -11.27 4.91 -5.11
CA ASN A 19 -11.14 4.11 -3.90
C ASN A 19 -10.68 4.99 -2.73
N GLU A 20 -11.57 5.26 -1.78
CA GLU A 20 -11.19 5.89 -0.51
C GLU A 20 -10.55 4.91 0.47
N GLU A 21 -10.85 3.62 0.31
CA GLU A 21 -10.38 2.53 1.16
C GLU A 21 -9.96 1.34 0.31
N ILE A 22 -8.82 0.76 0.67
CA ILE A 22 -8.28 -0.44 0.03
C ILE A 22 -7.96 -1.46 1.14
N VAL A 23 -8.39 -2.70 0.91
CA VAL A 23 -8.05 -3.83 1.79
C VAL A 23 -7.29 -4.85 0.97
N ILE A 24 -6.03 -5.09 1.33
CA ILE A 24 -5.18 -6.11 0.72
C ILE A 24 -5.29 -7.39 1.54
N SER A 25 -5.98 -8.38 0.98
CA SER A 25 -6.25 -9.67 1.62
C SER A 25 -5.85 -10.84 0.74
N GLY A 26 -5.83 -12.04 1.32
CA GLY A 26 -5.45 -13.28 0.67
C GLY A 26 -3.96 -13.58 0.82
N LYS A 27 -3.38 -14.27 -0.17
CA LYS A 27 -1.99 -14.77 -0.12
C LYS A 27 -0.99 -13.81 -0.76
N ILE A 28 -1.27 -12.50 -0.75
CA ILE A 28 -0.36 -11.51 -1.32
C ILE A 28 0.85 -11.38 -0.40
N GLU A 29 2.02 -11.65 -0.96
CA GLU A 29 3.31 -11.59 -0.26
C GLU A 29 4.07 -10.31 -0.61
N THR A 30 3.84 -9.75 -1.80
CA THR A 30 4.58 -8.60 -2.33
C THR A 30 3.67 -7.56 -2.96
N ILE A 31 3.89 -6.30 -2.60
CA ILE A 31 3.33 -5.13 -3.27
C ILE A 31 4.45 -4.47 -4.08
N GLY A 32 4.35 -4.53 -5.41
CA GLY A 32 5.37 -4.02 -6.33
C GLY A 32 5.55 -2.51 -6.27
N ASN A 33 6.67 -2.03 -6.81
CA ASN A 33 7.03 -0.62 -6.83
C ASN A 33 5.93 0.25 -7.44
N GLY A 34 5.61 1.37 -6.79
CA GLY A 34 4.60 2.33 -7.24
C GLY A 34 3.18 1.77 -7.34
N ALA A 35 2.89 0.59 -6.78
CA ALA A 35 1.63 -0.12 -7.01
C ALA A 35 0.37 0.74 -6.73
N PHE A 36 0.42 1.67 -5.78
CA PHE A 36 -0.68 2.58 -5.44
C PHE A 36 -0.27 4.06 -5.54
N ALA A 37 0.86 4.36 -6.20
CA ALA A 37 1.37 5.73 -6.30
C ALA A 37 0.34 6.67 -6.93
N GLY A 38 0.20 7.87 -6.38
CA GLY A 38 -0.71 8.89 -6.89
C GLY A 38 -2.20 8.56 -6.74
N THR A 39 -2.58 7.58 -5.91
CA THR A 39 -3.98 7.28 -5.58
C THR A 39 -4.55 8.37 -4.65
N ARG A 40 -4.81 9.56 -5.21
CA ARG A 40 -5.12 10.78 -4.44
C ARG A 40 -6.42 10.75 -3.64
N GLU A 41 -7.31 9.80 -3.91
CA GLU A 41 -8.57 9.64 -3.18
C GLU A 41 -8.45 8.66 -2.00
N LEU A 42 -7.37 7.87 -1.94
CA LEU A 42 -7.14 6.89 -0.89
C LEU A 42 -6.97 7.60 0.46
N LYS A 43 -7.79 7.23 1.44
CA LYS A 43 -7.73 7.71 2.82
C LYS A 43 -7.20 6.65 3.77
N ARG A 44 -7.54 5.39 3.52
CA ARG A 44 -7.15 4.27 4.38
C ARG A 44 -6.70 3.07 3.58
N ILE A 45 -5.68 2.39 4.08
CA ILE A 45 -5.31 1.08 3.58
C ILE A 45 -5.03 0.10 4.71
N GLU A 46 -5.59 -1.10 4.56
CA GLU A 46 -5.34 -2.24 5.43
C GLU A 46 -4.52 -3.28 4.66
N ILE A 47 -3.32 -3.58 5.17
CA ILE A 47 -2.41 -4.56 4.63
C ILE A 47 -2.54 -5.85 5.45
N GLY A 48 -2.95 -6.95 4.81
CA GLY A 48 -3.14 -8.22 5.50
C GLY A 48 -1.84 -8.97 5.82
N ASP A 49 -1.91 -9.84 6.83
CA ASP A 49 -0.77 -10.57 7.43
C ASP A 49 0.11 -11.39 6.47
N GLY A 50 -0.34 -11.66 5.24
CA GLY A 50 0.46 -12.36 4.23
C GLY A 50 1.58 -11.51 3.64
N VAL A 51 1.49 -10.17 3.70
CA VAL A 51 2.41 -9.27 3.01
C VAL A 51 3.73 -9.18 3.76
N LYS A 52 4.82 -9.40 3.04
CA LYS A 52 6.19 -9.33 3.55
C LYS A 52 6.96 -8.13 2.99
N ILE A 53 6.66 -7.75 1.75
CA ILE A 53 7.42 -6.75 1.00
C ILE A 53 6.49 -5.65 0.50
N ILE A 54 6.79 -4.42 0.90
CA ILE A 54 6.28 -3.19 0.31
C ILE A 54 7.42 -2.60 -0.51
N GLY A 55 7.24 -2.50 -1.83
CA GLY A 55 8.24 -1.96 -2.76
C GLY A 55 8.48 -0.45 -2.62
N ASP A 56 9.30 0.08 -3.52
CA ASP A 56 9.62 1.51 -3.57
C ASP A 56 8.42 2.33 -4.04
N ASN A 57 8.24 3.52 -3.48
CA ASN A 57 7.21 4.50 -3.89
C ASN A 57 5.75 3.97 -3.87
N VAL A 58 5.46 2.88 -3.14
CA VAL A 58 4.16 2.17 -3.23
C VAL A 58 2.96 3.09 -3.02
N PHE A 59 3.02 3.98 -2.03
CA PHE A 59 1.98 4.97 -1.73
C PHE A 59 2.42 6.39 -2.05
N GLU A 60 3.47 6.60 -2.86
CA GLU A 60 3.99 7.94 -3.14
C GLU A 60 2.90 8.88 -3.66
N ASN A 61 2.81 10.09 -3.12
CA ASN A 61 1.85 11.12 -3.51
C ASN A 61 0.38 10.72 -3.29
N CYS A 62 0.06 9.87 -2.31
CA CYS A 62 -1.31 9.62 -1.84
C CYS A 62 -1.75 10.73 -0.88
N GLU A 63 -2.05 11.92 -1.44
CA GLU A 63 -2.24 13.15 -0.67
C GLU A 63 -3.39 13.13 0.35
N LYS A 64 -4.34 12.20 0.23
CA LYS A 64 -5.45 12.02 1.18
C LYS A 64 -5.24 10.86 2.16
N LEU A 65 -4.15 10.10 2.05
CA LEU A 65 -3.89 8.94 2.89
C LEU A 65 -3.69 9.40 4.33
N GLU A 66 -4.55 8.93 5.22
CA GLU A 66 -4.60 9.32 6.63
C GLU A 66 -4.11 8.17 7.53
N GLU A 67 -4.46 6.93 7.17
CA GLU A 67 -4.22 5.73 7.99
C GLU A 67 -3.71 4.55 7.15
N VAL A 68 -2.66 3.90 7.64
CA VAL A 68 -2.05 2.71 7.06
C VAL A 68 -1.87 1.67 8.17
N SER A 69 -2.62 0.58 8.06
CA SER A 69 -2.50 -0.56 8.96
C SER A 69 -1.56 -1.58 8.33
N LEU A 70 -0.36 -1.74 8.93
CA LEU A 70 0.63 -2.73 8.55
C LEU A 70 0.58 -3.94 9.49
N PRO A 71 0.75 -5.17 8.98
CA PRO A 71 0.88 -6.35 9.81
C PRO A 71 2.31 -6.46 10.35
N ASP A 72 2.49 -7.19 11.45
CA ASP A 72 3.81 -7.44 12.05
C ASP A 72 4.72 -8.33 11.17
N THR A 73 4.18 -8.87 10.07
CA THR A 73 4.88 -9.75 9.11
C THR A 73 5.70 -9.01 8.06
N ILE A 74 5.62 -7.68 8.01
CA ILE A 74 6.39 -6.88 7.06
C ILE A 74 7.90 -7.01 7.36
N GLU A 75 8.63 -7.51 6.38
CA GLU A 75 10.09 -7.69 6.44
C GLU A 75 10.83 -6.53 5.76
N THR A 76 10.20 -5.86 4.77
CA THR A 76 10.83 -4.79 4.00
C THR A 76 9.82 -3.72 3.57
N ILE A 77 10.21 -2.46 3.75
CA ILE A 77 9.54 -1.28 3.23
C ILE A 77 10.54 -0.54 2.34
N GLY A 78 10.19 -0.38 1.07
CA GLY A 78 11.02 0.26 0.06
C GLY A 78 11.21 1.76 0.29
N ALA A 79 12.16 2.32 -0.44
CA ALA A 79 12.45 3.74 -0.40
C ALA A 79 11.21 4.54 -0.81
N ASN A 80 10.98 5.67 -0.13
CA ASN A 80 9.91 6.62 -0.45
C ASN A 80 8.50 6.00 -0.50
N ALA A 81 8.28 4.84 0.16
CA ALA A 81 7.00 4.15 0.12
C ALA A 81 5.82 5.03 0.54
N PHE A 82 6.04 6.02 1.40
CA PHE A 82 5.05 7.00 1.86
C PHE A 82 5.45 8.47 1.57
N GLN A 83 6.27 8.68 0.55
CA GLN A 83 6.76 10.03 0.22
C GLN A 83 5.61 10.93 -0.26
N ASN A 84 5.59 12.17 0.22
CA ASN A 84 4.58 13.20 -0.08
C ASN A 84 3.15 12.84 0.36
N ASP A 85 2.98 11.91 1.31
CA ASP A 85 1.68 11.60 1.93
C ASP A 85 1.35 12.58 3.04
N LYS A 86 0.99 13.80 2.64
CA LYS A 86 0.87 14.98 3.52
C LYS A 86 -0.13 14.83 4.68
N LYS A 87 -1.06 13.89 4.58
CA LYS A 87 -2.11 13.65 5.60
C LYS A 87 -1.86 12.42 6.46
N LEU A 88 -0.79 11.68 6.22
CA LEU A 88 -0.53 10.43 6.92
C LEU A 88 -0.21 10.74 8.38
N THR A 89 -1.09 10.28 9.26
CA THR A 89 -0.96 10.47 10.72
C THR A 89 -1.03 9.14 11.48
N GLY A 90 -1.71 8.14 10.92
CA GLY A 90 -1.83 6.79 11.47
C GLY A 90 -0.96 5.78 10.74
N LEU A 91 0.37 5.89 10.84
CA LEU A 91 1.29 4.85 10.39
C LEU A 91 1.97 4.24 11.61
N LYS A 92 1.73 2.96 11.86
CA LYS A 92 2.48 2.17 12.83
C LYS A 92 3.39 1.21 12.07
N LEU A 93 4.69 1.34 12.31
CA LEU A 93 5.66 0.37 11.82
C LEU A 93 5.63 -0.89 12.72
N PRO A 94 5.87 -2.08 12.15
CA PRO A 94 6.14 -3.30 12.92
C PRO A 94 7.25 -3.12 13.96
#